data_AF-A0A7K3DK92-F1
#
_entry.id   AF-A0A7K3DK92-F1
#
_cell.length_a   1.000
_cell.length_b   1.000
_cell.length_c   1.000
_cell.angle_alpha   90.00
_cell.angle_beta   90.00
_cell.angle_gamma   90.00
#
_symmetry.space_group_name_H-M   'P 1'
#
loop_
_entity.id
_entity.type
_entity.pdbx_description
1 polymer ?
#
loop_
_entity_poly.entity_id
_entity_poly.type
_entity_poly.pdbx_seq_one_letter_code
_entity_poly.pdbx_strand_id
1 'polypeptide(L)' 'MNAQEPPEAAWPEYRRYLDHVMTCEECARVPKRCAVGERLNRAYRAAVGRDTGRD' A
#
# COMPACT_ATOMS: atom_id res chain seq x y z
N MET A 1 -15.65 4.71 10.47
CA MET A 1 -14.24 4.30 10.48
C MET A 1 -13.51 5.29 9.59
N ASN A 2 -12.72 6.19 10.17
CA ASN A 2 -12.03 7.21 9.37
C ASN A 2 -10.90 6.52 8.60
N ALA A 3 -11.07 6.36 7.29
CA ALA A 3 -9.95 6.09 6.41
C ALA A 3 -9.07 7.34 6.47
N GLN A 4 -8.01 7.27 7.28
CA GLN A 4 -6.97 8.30 7.27
C GLN A 4 -6.34 8.22 5.87
N GLU A 5 -6.50 9.31 5.11
CA GLU A 5 -5.85 9.43 3.81
C GLU A 5 -4.34 9.27 3.98
N PRO A 6 -3.65 8.60 3.04
CA PRO A 6 -2.21 8.47 3.11
C PRO A 6 -1.56 9.86 3.05
N PRO A 7 -0.41 10.06 3.72
CA PRO A 7 0.39 11.26 3.56
C PRO A 7 0.75 11.51 2.09
N GLU A 8 1.00 12.77 1.73
CA GLU A 8 1.19 13.13 0.33
C GLU A 8 2.38 12.38 -0.30
N ALA A 9 3.46 12.22 0.47
CA ALA A 9 4.66 11.49 0.09
C ALA A 9 4.43 9.98 -0.14
N ALA A 10 3.31 9.41 0.34
CA ALA A 10 2.99 7.98 0.20
C ALA A 10 1.94 7.71 -0.88
N TRP A 11 1.34 8.73 -1.51
CA TRP A 11 0.35 8.57 -2.59
C TRP A 11 0.86 7.75 -3.79
N PRO A 12 2.09 7.95 -4.30
CA PRO A 12 2.59 7.17 -5.43
C PRO A 12 2.64 5.67 -5.15
N GLU A 13 3.13 5.28 -3.97
CA GLU A 13 3.22 3.90 -3.51
C GLU A 13 1.83 3.34 -3.20
N TYR A 14 0.97 4.12 -2.58
CA TYR A 14 -0.42 3.74 -2.29
C TYR A 14 -1.19 3.45 -3.58
N ARG A 15 -1.06 4.30 -4.60
CA ARG A 15 -1.72 4.11 -5.90
C ARG A 15 -1.25 2.85 -6.61
N ARG A 16 0.06 2.57 -6.59
CA ARG A 16 0.61 1.32 -7.15
C ARG A 16 0.11 0.09 -6.42
N TYR A 17 0.06 0.14 -5.08
CA TYR A 17 -0.52 -0.93 -4.27
C TYR A 17 -2.00 -1.15 -4.60
N LEU A 18 -2.81 -0.08 -4.63
CA LEU A 18 -4.23 -0.14 -4.97
C LEU A 18 -4.47 -0.71 -6.37
N ASP A 19 -3.78 -0.20 -7.38
CA ASP A 19 -3.92 -0.65 -8.76
C ASP A 19 -3.69 -2.16 -8.88
N HIS A 20 -2.67 -2.68 -8.21
CA HIS A 20 -2.39 -4.10 -8.19
C HIS A 20 -3.46 -4.91 -7.45
N VAL A 21 -3.86 -4.55 -6.23
CA VAL A 21 -4.83 -5.36 -5.47
C VAL A 21 -6.22 -5.35 -6.11
N MET A 22 -6.55 -4.30 -6.87
CA MET A 22 -7.81 -4.18 -7.59
C MET A 22 -7.85 -5.00 -8.89
N THR A 23 -6.69 -5.30 -9.49
CA THR A 23 -6.59 -6.00 -10.79
C THR A 23 -6.07 -7.44 -10.68
N CYS A 24 -5.39 -7.78 -9.59
CA CYS A 24 -4.78 -9.09 -9.41
C CYS A 24 -5.80 -10.14 -8.95
N GLU A 25 -6.02 -11.17 -9.77
CA GLU A 25 -6.89 -12.31 -9.41
C GLU A 25 -6.43 -13.04 -8.14
N GLU A 26 -5.12 -13.12 -7.89
CA GLU A 26 -4.57 -13.75 -6.69
C GLU A 26 -4.90 -12.94 -5.43
N CYS A 27 -4.84 -11.61 -5.53
CA CYS A 27 -5.29 -10.72 -4.45
C CYS A 27 -6.79 -10.86 -4.20
N ALA A 28 -7.60 -11.05 -5.24
CA ALA A 28 -9.05 -11.26 -5.11
C ALA A 28 -9.39 -12.60 -4.42
N ARG A 29 -8.60 -13.66 -4.67
CA ARG A 29 -8.81 -14.99 -4.05
C ARG A 29 -8.27 -15.06 -2.63
N VAL A 30 -7.02 -14.64 -2.43
CA VAL A 30 -6.34 -14.68 -1.12
C VAL A 30 -5.42 -13.45 -0.97
N PRO A 31 -5.93 -12.32 -0.44
CA PRO A 31 -5.22 -11.03 -0.40
C PRO A 31 -3.82 -11.06 0.21
N LYS A 32 -3.58 -11.99 1.15
CA LYS A 32 -2.30 -12.11 1.89
C LYS A 32 -1.32 -13.10 1.30
N ARG A 33 -1.60 -13.69 0.14
CA ARG A 33 -0.68 -14.63 -0.53
C ARG A 33 0.00 -14.05 -1.76
N CYS A 34 -0.46 -12.89 -2.22
CA CYS A 34 0.16 -12.27 -3.37
C CYS A 34 1.47 -11.59 -2.99
N ALA A 35 2.59 -12.21 -3.38
CA ALA A 35 3.93 -11.71 -3.09
C ALA A 35 4.18 -10.30 -3.67
N VAL A 36 3.52 -9.98 -4.80
CA VAL A 36 3.59 -8.65 -5.42
C VAL A 36 2.79 -7.63 -4.58
N GLY A 37 1.56 -7.98 -4.18
CA GLY A 37 0.75 -7.18 -3.27
C GLY A 37 1.44 -6.90 -1.94
N GLU A 38 2.07 -7.92 -1.33
CA GLU A 38 2.84 -7.77 -0.09
C GLU A 38 4.05 -6.84 -0.26
N ARG A 39 4.79 -6.95 -1.37
CA ARG A 39 5.92 -6.07 -1.67
C ARG A 39 5.47 -4.61 -1.81
N LEU A 40 4.36 -4.39 -2.53
CA LEU A 40 3.79 -3.05 -2.72
C LEU A 40 3.24 -2.48 -1.41
N ASN A 41 2.57 -3.29 -0.59
CA ASN A 41 2.11 -2.88 0.74
C ASN A 41 3.27 -2.46 1.65
N ARG A 42 4.38 -3.21 1.62
CA ARG A 42 5.60 -2.89 2.37
C ARG A 42 6.22 -1.57 1.92
N ALA A 43 6.27 -1.31 0.61
CA ALA A 43 6.75 -0.03 0.07
C ALA A 43 5.86 1.14 0.51
N TYR A 44 4.54 0.99 0.42
CA TYR A 44 3.58 1.97 0.93
C TYR A 44 3.78 2.25 2.42
N ARG A 45 3.85 1.21 3.27
CA ARG A 45 4.09 1.37 4.71
C ARG A 45 5.43 2.05 5.02
N ALA A 46 6.47 1.77 4.24
CA ALA A 46 7.75 2.44 4.39
C ALA A 46 7.66 3.94 4.02
N ALA A 47 6.88 4.30 2.99
CA ALA A 47 6.64 5.69 2.61
C ALA A 47 5.85 6.46 3.69
N VAL A 48 4.82 5.84 4.27
CA VAL A 48 4.08 6.40 5.42
C VAL A 48 4.99 6.56 6.65
N GLY A 49 5.84 5.56 6.91
CA GLY A 49 6.82 5.60 7.99
C GLY A 49 7.88 6.70 7.84
N ARG A 50 8.20 7.09 6.61
CA ARG A 50 9.13 8.20 6.32
C ARG A 50 8.51 9.57 6.61
N ASP A 51 7.21 9.72 6.42
CA ASP A 51 6.47 10.96 6.70
C ASP A 51 6.21 11.16 8.20
N THR A 52 6.02 10.05 8.94
CA THR A 52 5.84 10.07 10.41
C THR A 52 7.15 10.14 11.20
N GLY A 53 8.29 10.26 10.52
CA GLY A 53 9.61 10.46 11.10
C GLY A 53 9.79 11.89 11.61
N ARG A 54 9.26 12.13 12.81
CA ARG A 54 9.77 13.04 13.85
C ARG A 54 11.19 13.58 13.59
N ASP A 55 11.29 14.86 13.22
CA ASP A 55 12.41 15.75 13.60
C ASP A 55 12.35 16.06 15.11
#